data_AF-A0AAU2IWV3-F1
#
_entry.id   AF-A0AAU2IWV3-F1
#
_cell.length_a   1.000
_cell.length_b   1.000
_cell.length_c   1.000
_cell.angle_alpha   90.00
_cell.angle_beta   90.00
_cell.angle_gamma   90.00
#
_symmetry.space_group_name_H-M   'P 1'
#
loop_
_entity.id
_entity.type
_entity.pdbx_description
1 polymer ?
#
loop_
_entity_poly.entity_id
_entity_poly.type
_entity_poly.pdbx_seq_one_letter_code
_entity_poly.pdbx_strand_id
1 'polypeptide(L)'
;MSVLTPDPVLRLLERAAAHCGPGAVRLHAVLAADFPAALSRRPAQLLRAADANAEDLDQLLAMAGFADTEDLRACAARETGRRLPVPDQRIADREGEPGDRTALRRILAREQENLAGTLDALHANGALELAARAVVAGRRRWVFGDMKSIGYAALVAADLSAALRDVTLVQPGMGAAVTALADAGDQDVLITFSFRSYSRHTVRVAREFHALGGTVVAITDGYDSPVCAYATHVLAVNTRSESRTHSPTAVTATGHLLASLAAAGAKGAARRAQRRHALTWALSDGEGTTPAEPPERTAP
;
A
#
# COMPACT_ATOMS: atom_id res chain seq x y z
N MET A 1 -8.98 -29.19 41.40
CA MET A 1 -9.96 -28.86 40.33
C MET A 1 -9.17 -28.69 39.05
N SER A 2 -9.15 -29.71 38.20
CA SER A 2 -8.42 -29.65 36.92
C SER A 2 -9.09 -28.62 36.03
N VAL A 3 -8.38 -27.55 35.68
CA VAL A 3 -8.85 -26.58 34.69
C VAL A 3 -8.92 -27.35 33.38
N LEU A 4 -10.13 -27.65 32.91
CA LEU A 4 -10.35 -28.22 31.58
C LEU A 4 -9.74 -27.26 30.57
N THR A 5 -8.57 -27.60 30.04
CA THR A 5 -8.01 -26.91 28.88
C THR A 5 -9.02 -27.09 27.74
N PRO A 6 -9.48 -26.01 27.10
CA PRO A 6 -10.36 -26.13 25.94
C PRO A 6 -9.67 -26.98 24.88
N ASP A 7 -10.44 -27.88 24.26
CA ASP A 7 -9.91 -28.72 23.18
C ASP A 7 -9.40 -27.84 22.03
N PRO A 8 -8.25 -28.17 21.41
CA PRO A 8 -7.73 -27.43 20.27
C PRO A 8 -8.77 -27.34 19.14
N VAL A 9 -8.89 -26.17 18.52
CA VAL A 9 -9.86 -25.88 17.46
C VAL A 9 -9.80 -26.91 16.34
N LEU A 10 -8.61 -27.33 15.91
CA LEU A 10 -8.47 -28.37 14.89
C LEU A 10 -9.04 -29.72 15.32
N ARG A 11 -8.89 -30.11 16.59
CA ARG A 11 -9.44 -31.37 17.12
C ARG A 11 -10.96 -31.32 17.27
N LEU A 12 -11.54 -30.14 17.49
CA LEU A 12 -12.99 -29.94 17.44
C LEU A 12 -13.51 -30.13 16.01
N LEU A 13 -12.85 -29.50 15.03
CA LEU A 13 -13.20 -29.63 13.62
C LEU A 13 -13.00 -31.05 13.08
N GLU A 14 -11.92 -31.75 13.48
CA GLU A 14 -11.66 -33.14 13.09
C GLU A 14 -12.78 -34.08 13.54
N ARG A 15 -13.19 -33.98 14.82
CA ARG A 15 -14.28 -34.79 15.37
C ARG A 15 -15.61 -34.45 14.71
N ALA A 16 -15.89 -33.18 14.48
CA ALA A 16 -17.10 -32.75 13.80
C ALA A 16 -17.16 -33.28 12.35
N ALA A 17 -16.05 -33.18 11.62
CA ALA A 17 -15.94 -33.66 10.24
C ALA A 17 -16.23 -35.16 10.10
N ALA A 18 -15.83 -35.98 11.08
CA ALA A 18 -16.12 -37.41 11.10
C ALA A 18 -17.63 -37.74 11.12
N HIS A 19 -18.48 -36.79 11.53
CA HIS A 19 -19.93 -36.96 11.66
C HIS A 19 -20.75 -36.19 10.61
N CYS A 20 -20.15 -35.25 9.87
CA CYS A 20 -20.83 -34.37 8.91
C CYS A 20 -20.68 -34.83 7.43
N GLY A 21 -19.86 -35.85 7.16
CA GLY A 21 -19.70 -36.42 5.81
C GLY A 21 -18.49 -35.89 5.02
N PRO A 22 -18.35 -36.28 3.74
CA PRO A 22 -17.10 -36.13 3.00
C PRO A 22 -16.72 -34.67 2.68
N GLY A 23 -17.70 -33.77 2.52
CA GLY A 23 -17.43 -32.33 2.33
C GLY A 23 -16.77 -31.69 3.55
N ALA A 24 -17.30 -32.01 4.75
CA ALA A 24 -16.74 -31.56 6.02
C ALA A 24 -15.33 -32.13 6.28
N VAL A 25 -15.06 -33.38 5.89
CA VAL A 25 -13.71 -33.98 5.97
C VAL A 25 -12.71 -33.23 5.08
N ARG A 26 -13.09 -32.87 3.86
CA ARG A 26 -12.23 -32.05 2.98
C ARG A 26 -12.03 -30.64 3.52
N LEU A 27 -13.07 -30.03 4.10
CA LEU A 27 -12.96 -28.71 4.74
C LEU A 27 -11.98 -28.74 5.92
N HIS A 28 -12.08 -29.76 6.78
CA HIS A 28 -11.11 -29.96 7.86
C HIS A 28 -9.68 -30.14 7.31
N ALA A 29 -9.48 -30.96 6.27
CA ALA A 29 -8.17 -31.17 5.68
C ALA A 29 -7.54 -29.86 5.15
N VAL A 30 -8.34 -29.02 4.46
CA VAL A 30 -7.90 -27.70 3.98
C VAL A 30 -7.54 -26.76 5.13
N LEU A 31 -8.32 -26.77 6.21
CA LEU A 31 -8.05 -25.95 7.39
C LEU A 31 -6.80 -26.41 8.15
N ALA A 32 -6.63 -27.72 8.32
CA ALA A 32 -5.50 -28.33 9.03
C ALA A 32 -4.17 -28.13 8.32
N ALA A 33 -4.17 -28.12 6.98
CA ALA A 33 -2.96 -27.98 6.17
C ALA A 33 -2.18 -26.67 6.43
N ASP A 34 -2.86 -25.60 6.84
CA ASP A 34 -2.24 -24.28 7.04
C ASP A 34 -2.85 -23.54 8.23
N PHE A 35 -3.16 -24.24 9.33
CA PHE A 35 -3.78 -23.62 10.49
C PHE A 35 -2.80 -22.73 11.28
N PRO A 36 -3.22 -21.54 11.77
CA PRO A 36 -4.53 -20.88 11.59
C PRO A 36 -4.59 -19.97 10.36
N ALA A 37 -3.54 -19.93 9.52
CA ALA A 37 -3.46 -19.04 8.37
C ALA A 37 -4.56 -19.31 7.31
N ALA A 38 -4.97 -20.57 7.15
CA ALA A 38 -6.09 -21.00 6.31
C ALA A 38 -7.38 -20.24 6.63
N LEU A 39 -7.61 -19.90 7.90
CA LEU A 39 -8.79 -19.15 8.33
C LEU A 39 -8.81 -17.71 7.80
N SER A 40 -7.68 -17.19 7.30
CA SER A 40 -7.59 -15.89 6.60
C SER A 40 -8.30 -15.88 5.24
N ARG A 41 -8.67 -17.05 4.72
CA ARG A 41 -9.48 -17.22 3.52
C ARG A 41 -10.95 -16.92 3.83
N ARG A 42 -11.71 -16.52 2.81
CA ARG A 42 -13.17 -16.37 2.94
C ARG A 42 -13.86 -17.74 2.94
N PRO A 43 -15.09 -17.85 3.48
CA PRO A 43 -15.92 -19.06 3.39
C PRO A 43 -15.95 -19.64 1.97
N ALA A 44 -16.28 -18.84 0.94
CA ALA A 44 -16.32 -19.31 -0.44
C ALA A 44 -14.99 -19.89 -0.97
N GLN A 45 -13.85 -19.39 -0.51
CA GLN A 45 -12.53 -19.91 -0.90
C GLN A 45 -12.20 -21.22 -0.20
N LEU A 46 -12.64 -21.39 1.05
CA LEU A 46 -12.52 -22.63 1.81
C LEU A 46 -13.38 -23.72 1.15
N LEU A 47 -14.63 -23.40 0.84
CA LEU A 47 -15.57 -24.26 0.14
C LEU A 47 -14.98 -24.78 -1.18
N ARG A 48 -14.46 -23.89 -2.03
CA ARG A 48 -13.84 -24.30 -3.31
C ARG A 48 -12.59 -25.15 -3.13
N ALA A 49 -11.68 -24.77 -2.23
CA ALA A 49 -10.47 -25.53 -1.97
C ALA A 49 -10.78 -26.94 -1.45
N ALA A 50 -11.90 -27.09 -0.74
CA ALA A 50 -12.39 -28.35 -0.22
C ALA A 50 -13.37 -29.07 -1.15
N ASP A 51 -13.70 -28.51 -2.32
CA ASP A 51 -14.80 -28.98 -3.18
C ASP A 51 -16.08 -29.29 -2.37
N ALA A 52 -16.47 -28.35 -1.52
CA ALA A 52 -17.59 -28.45 -0.58
C ALA A 52 -18.59 -27.31 -0.80
N ASN A 53 -19.81 -27.47 -0.32
CA ASN A 53 -20.87 -26.47 -0.41
C ASN A 53 -21.07 -25.73 0.92
N ALA A 54 -21.88 -24.66 0.92
CA ALA A 54 -22.11 -23.86 2.13
C ALA A 54 -22.74 -24.66 3.27
N GLU A 55 -23.61 -25.63 2.95
CA GLU A 55 -24.24 -26.51 3.93
C GLU A 55 -23.20 -27.40 4.65
N ASP A 56 -22.20 -27.92 3.93
CA ASP A 56 -21.09 -28.69 4.52
C ASP A 56 -20.32 -27.88 5.57
N LEU A 57 -20.10 -26.58 5.29
CA LEU A 57 -19.40 -25.67 6.20
C LEU A 57 -20.27 -25.30 7.39
N ASP A 58 -21.54 -24.98 7.18
CA ASP A 58 -22.48 -24.65 8.26
C ASP A 58 -22.66 -25.86 9.20
N GLN A 59 -22.79 -27.07 8.65
CA GLN A 59 -22.86 -28.31 9.43
C GLN A 59 -21.58 -28.57 10.22
N LEU A 60 -20.40 -28.38 9.61
CA LEU A 60 -19.11 -28.54 10.27
C LEU A 60 -18.96 -27.56 11.45
N LEU A 61 -19.31 -26.29 11.24
CA LEU A 61 -19.24 -25.25 12.28
C LEU A 61 -20.20 -25.55 13.43
N ALA A 62 -21.45 -25.84 13.12
CA ALA A 62 -22.47 -26.17 14.11
C ALA A 62 -22.08 -27.40 14.94
N MET A 63 -21.58 -28.46 14.29
CA MET A 63 -21.15 -29.69 14.96
C MET A 63 -19.87 -29.49 15.79
N ALA A 64 -18.98 -28.60 15.37
CA ALA A 64 -17.77 -28.23 16.12
C ALA A 64 -18.04 -27.22 17.25
N GLY A 65 -19.27 -26.67 17.33
CA GLY A 65 -19.69 -25.74 18.38
C GLY A 65 -19.36 -24.27 18.09
N PHE A 66 -19.18 -23.89 16.83
CA PHE A 66 -18.96 -22.51 16.41
C PHE A 66 -20.23 -21.90 15.82
N ALA A 67 -20.54 -20.66 16.20
CA ALA A 67 -21.72 -19.96 15.70
C ALA A 67 -21.60 -19.62 14.20
N ASP A 68 -20.40 -19.22 13.78
CA ASP A 68 -20.08 -18.89 12.40
C ASP A 68 -18.55 -18.95 12.18
N THR A 69 -18.10 -18.61 10.97
CA THR A 69 -16.67 -18.57 10.65
C THR A 69 -15.89 -17.50 11.40
N GLU A 70 -16.54 -16.43 11.90
CA GLU A 70 -15.87 -15.39 12.66
C GLU A 70 -15.64 -15.83 14.11
N ASP A 71 -16.57 -16.57 14.70
CA ASP A 71 -16.41 -17.22 16.00
C ASP A 71 -15.29 -18.28 15.97
N LEU A 72 -15.26 -19.12 14.93
CA LEU A 72 -14.15 -20.05 14.68
C LEU A 72 -12.79 -19.31 14.61
N ARG A 73 -12.75 -18.18 13.89
CA ARG A 73 -11.54 -17.34 13.77
C ARG A 73 -11.13 -16.73 15.11
N ALA A 74 -12.09 -16.22 15.89
CA ALA A 74 -11.83 -15.65 17.20
C ALA A 74 -11.28 -16.71 18.17
N CYS A 75 -11.81 -17.94 18.12
CA CYS A 75 -11.31 -19.06 18.90
C CYS A 75 -9.88 -19.45 18.48
N ALA A 76 -9.62 -19.62 17.18
CA ALA A 76 -8.30 -19.95 16.67
C ALA A 76 -7.25 -18.87 16.97
N ALA A 77 -7.63 -17.60 16.87
CA ALA A 77 -6.79 -16.45 17.20
C ALA A 77 -6.39 -16.45 18.69
N ARG A 78 -7.34 -16.75 19.58
CA ARG A 78 -7.10 -16.87 21.03
C ARG A 78 -6.17 -18.04 21.34
N GLU A 79 -6.41 -19.21 20.74
CA GLU A 79 -5.60 -20.41 20.95
C GLU A 79 -4.14 -20.21 20.49
N THR A 80 -3.94 -19.62 19.33
CA THR A 80 -2.60 -19.47 18.71
C THR A 80 -1.87 -18.20 19.13
N GLY A 81 -2.52 -17.31 19.89
CA GLY A 81 -2.00 -15.98 20.22
C GLY A 81 -1.80 -15.07 19.01
N ARG A 82 -2.38 -15.40 17.85
CA ARG A 82 -2.22 -14.66 16.59
C ARG A 82 -3.43 -13.79 16.29
N ARG A 83 -3.21 -12.55 15.86
CA ARG A 83 -4.27 -11.75 15.21
C ARG A 83 -4.44 -12.20 13.77
N LEU A 84 -5.59 -12.77 13.44
CA LEU A 84 -5.94 -13.14 12.08
C LEU A 84 -6.52 -11.92 11.33
N PRO A 85 -6.00 -11.54 10.16
CA PRO A 85 -6.54 -10.42 9.38
C PRO A 85 -7.95 -10.73 8.91
N VAL A 86 -8.86 -9.76 9.02
CA VAL A 86 -10.25 -9.88 8.54
C VAL A 86 -10.22 -10.21 7.04
N PRO A 87 -11.01 -11.19 6.56
CA PRO A 87 -11.07 -11.50 5.13
C PRO A 87 -11.56 -10.27 4.36
N ASP A 88 -10.65 -9.62 3.61
CA ASP A 88 -11.00 -8.49 2.74
C ASP A 88 -12.13 -8.92 1.82
N GLN A 89 -13.26 -8.18 1.79
CA GLN A 89 -14.50 -8.44 1.02
C GLN A 89 -14.43 -7.97 -0.45
N ARG A 90 -13.38 -7.26 -0.89
CA ARG A 90 -13.25 -6.68 -2.26
C ARG A 90 -13.13 -7.71 -3.40
N ILE A 91 -12.50 -8.86 -3.15
CA ILE A 91 -12.43 -10.05 -4.04
C ILE A 91 -13.77 -10.85 -4.12
N ALA A 92 -14.94 -10.25 -3.83
CA ALA A 92 -16.22 -10.98 -3.92
C ALA A 92 -16.63 -11.23 -5.37
N ASP A 93 -16.24 -10.34 -6.29
CA ASP A 93 -16.81 -10.30 -7.64
C ASP A 93 -15.83 -10.81 -8.71
N ARG A 94 -15.59 -12.11 -8.63
CA ARG A 94 -15.20 -13.03 -9.72
C ARG A 94 -13.75 -13.47 -9.84
N GLU A 95 -13.68 -14.79 -9.95
CA GLU A 95 -12.86 -15.56 -10.86
C GLU A 95 -13.18 -15.19 -12.31
N GLY A 96 -12.27 -14.46 -12.97
CA GLY A 96 -12.15 -14.53 -14.41
C GLY A 96 -11.02 -15.51 -14.72
N GLU A 97 -11.26 -16.48 -15.59
CA GLU A 97 -10.17 -17.23 -16.22
C GLU A 97 -9.18 -16.22 -16.86
N PRO A 98 -7.86 -16.49 -16.83
CA PRO A 98 -6.88 -15.69 -17.54
C PRO A 98 -7.31 -15.51 -19.01
N GLY A 99 -7.72 -14.30 -19.40
CA GLY A 99 -8.24 -14.00 -20.74
C GLY A 99 -9.71 -13.55 -20.81
N ASP A 100 -10.44 -13.46 -19.70
CA ASP A 100 -11.79 -12.88 -19.69
C ASP A 100 -11.75 -11.37 -20.07
N ARG A 101 -12.19 -11.07 -21.30
CA ARG A 101 -12.28 -9.69 -21.83
C ARG A 101 -13.25 -8.83 -21.01
N THR A 102 -14.20 -9.42 -20.30
CA THR A 102 -15.14 -8.69 -19.44
C THR A 102 -14.47 -8.25 -18.14
N ALA A 103 -13.72 -9.13 -17.48
CA ALA A 103 -12.87 -8.78 -16.34
C ALA A 103 -11.86 -7.67 -16.70
N LEU A 104 -11.16 -7.80 -17.82
CA LEU A 104 -10.23 -6.75 -18.29
C LEU A 104 -10.92 -5.40 -18.45
N ARG A 105 -12.11 -5.36 -19.07
CA ARG A 105 -12.87 -4.10 -19.25
C ARG A 105 -13.23 -3.45 -17.91
N ARG A 106 -13.61 -4.24 -16.89
CA ARG A 106 -13.93 -3.71 -15.56
C ARG A 106 -12.70 -3.18 -14.84
N ILE A 107 -11.56 -3.89 -14.91
CA ILE A 107 -10.29 -3.42 -14.38
C ILE A 107 -9.91 -2.08 -15.03
N LEU A 108 -9.93 -2.00 -16.37
CA LEU A 108 -9.60 -0.77 -17.08
C LEU A 108 -10.53 0.40 -16.72
N ALA A 109 -11.83 0.15 -16.61
CA ALA A 109 -12.79 1.17 -16.19
C ALA A 109 -12.51 1.64 -14.76
N ARG A 110 -12.20 0.71 -13.84
CA ARG A 110 -11.86 1.03 -12.46
C ARG A 110 -10.57 1.86 -12.35
N GLU A 111 -9.54 1.53 -13.12
CA GLU A 111 -8.29 2.29 -13.14
C GLU A 111 -8.53 3.72 -13.65
N GLN A 112 -9.37 3.90 -14.67
CA GLN A 112 -9.76 5.23 -15.18
C GLN A 112 -10.57 6.02 -14.14
N GLU A 113 -11.56 5.39 -13.50
CA GLU A 113 -12.36 6.01 -12.44
C GLU A 113 -11.49 6.45 -11.25
N ASN A 114 -10.56 5.58 -10.81
CA ASN A 114 -9.65 5.90 -9.72
C ASN A 114 -8.80 7.13 -10.06
N LEU A 115 -8.23 7.16 -11.26
CA LEU A 115 -7.40 8.27 -11.70
C LEU A 115 -8.21 9.56 -11.80
N ALA A 116 -9.29 9.56 -12.59
CA ALA A 116 -10.13 10.74 -12.80
C ALA A 116 -10.67 11.29 -11.47
N GLY A 117 -11.28 10.44 -10.63
CA GLY A 117 -11.83 10.87 -9.36
C GLY A 117 -10.78 11.37 -8.36
N THR A 118 -9.54 10.85 -8.43
CA THR A 118 -8.43 11.37 -7.61
C THR A 118 -8.01 12.76 -8.08
N LEU A 119 -7.81 12.93 -9.39
CA LEU A 119 -7.35 14.20 -9.97
C LEU A 119 -8.39 15.30 -9.78
N ASP A 120 -9.67 15.02 -10.00
CA ASP A 120 -10.76 15.98 -9.80
C ASP A 120 -10.82 16.44 -8.34
N ALA A 121 -10.71 15.50 -7.38
CA ALA A 121 -10.75 15.82 -5.96
C ALA A 121 -9.54 16.66 -5.52
N LEU A 122 -8.33 16.32 -5.97
CA LEU A 122 -7.11 17.07 -5.65
C LEU A 122 -7.12 18.46 -6.27
N HIS A 123 -7.62 18.60 -7.51
CA HIS A 123 -7.75 19.90 -8.16
C HIS A 123 -8.77 20.79 -7.43
N ALA A 124 -9.91 20.22 -7.01
CA ALA A 124 -10.96 20.96 -6.33
C ALA A 124 -10.54 21.46 -4.92
N ASN A 125 -9.69 20.70 -4.21
CA ASN A 125 -9.32 21.03 -2.83
C ASN A 125 -7.98 21.78 -2.67
N GLY A 126 -7.16 21.85 -3.73
CA GLY A 126 -5.87 22.56 -3.72
C GLY A 126 -4.79 21.93 -2.82
N ALA A 127 -5.01 20.71 -2.32
CA ALA A 127 -4.10 20.05 -1.39
C ALA A 127 -2.76 19.73 -2.05
N LEU A 128 -2.76 19.45 -3.35
CA LEU A 128 -1.57 19.10 -4.11
C LEU A 128 -0.62 20.29 -4.25
N GLU A 129 -1.13 21.49 -4.52
CA GLU A 129 -0.37 22.73 -4.62
C GLU A 129 0.23 23.11 -3.26
N LEU A 130 -0.54 22.97 -2.18
CA LEU A 130 -0.05 23.22 -0.81
C LEU A 130 1.07 22.25 -0.43
N ALA A 131 0.89 20.95 -0.71
CA ALA A 131 1.92 19.94 -0.48
C ALA A 131 3.19 20.22 -1.31
N ALA A 132 3.05 20.59 -2.59
CA ALA A 132 4.19 20.93 -3.45
C ALA A 132 4.97 22.14 -2.91
N ARG A 133 4.27 23.19 -2.43
CA ARG A 133 4.93 24.35 -1.80
C ARG A 133 5.70 23.96 -0.55
N ALA A 134 5.12 23.11 0.31
CA ALA A 134 5.81 22.59 1.49
C ALA A 134 7.08 21.81 1.11
N VAL A 135 6.99 20.92 0.11
CA VAL A 135 8.14 20.18 -0.43
C VAL A 135 9.24 21.11 -0.94
N VAL A 136 8.89 22.21 -1.63
CA VAL A 136 9.86 23.21 -2.10
C VAL A 136 10.46 24.03 -0.96
N ALA A 137 9.68 24.37 0.07
CA ALA A 137 10.14 25.15 1.22
C ALA A 137 11.08 24.34 2.14
N GLY A 138 10.91 23.02 2.22
CA GLY A 138 11.71 22.16 3.09
C GLY A 138 13.22 22.25 2.85
N ARG A 139 14.02 22.14 3.91
CA ARG A 139 15.48 22.08 3.81
C ARG A 139 15.92 20.75 3.19
N ARG A 140 15.48 19.63 3.76
CA ARG A 140 15.68 18.26 3.22
C ARG A 140 14.33 17.58 2.98
N ARG A 141 14.31 16.66 2.02
CA ARG A 141 13.11 15.87 1.66
C ARG A 141 13.41 14.40 1.90
N TRP A 142 12.70 13.82 2.85
CA TRP A 142 12.74 12.41 3.15
C TRP A 142 11.56 11.75 2.45
N VAL A 143 11.80 10.69 1.67
CA VAL A 143 10.73 9.94 1.01
C VAL A 143 10.72 8.53 1.59
N PHE A 144 9.59 8.11 2.14
CA PHE A 144 9.48 6.82 2.83
C PHE A 144 8.23 6.05 2.42
N GLY A 145 8.41 4.79 2.03
CA GLY A 145 7.34 3.84 1.81
C GLY A 145 7.79 2.45 2.25
N ASP A 146 6.95 1.76 2.99
CA ASP A 146 7.22 0.39 3.45
C ASP A 146 6.54 -0.63 2.52
N MET A 147 7.07 -1.86 2.46
CA MET A 147 6.54 -2.94 1.61
C MET A 147 6.37 -2.49 0.14
N LYS A 148 5.21 -2.73 -0.49
CA LYS A 148 4.91 -2.30 -1.88
C LYS A 148 5.12 -0.79 -2.07
N SER A 149 4.91 0.01 -1.03
CA SER A 149 4.98 1.46 -1.12
C SER A 149 6.40 2.00 -1.35
N ILE A 150 7.45 1.19 -1.12
CA ILE A 150 8.83 1.60 -1.44
C ILE A 150 9.00 1.89 -2.94
N GLY A 151 8.25 1.19 -3.81
CA GLY A 151 8.28 1.44 -5.25
C GLY A 151 7.78 2.84 -5.62
N TYR A 152 6.68 3.28 -5.00
CA TYR A 152 6.16 4.64 -5.20
C TYR A 152 7.12 5.69 -4.62
N ALA A 153 7.66 5.42 -3.44
CA ALA A 153 8.65 6.29 -2.80
C ALA A 153 9.91 6.46 -3.67
N ALA A 154 10.40 5.38 -4.29
CA ALA A 154 11.56 5.42 -5.16
C ALA A 154 11.31 6.28 -6.42
N LEU A 155 10.14 6.13 -7.06
CA LEU A 155 9.77 6.95 -8.22
C LEU A 155 9.70 8.44 -7.86
N VAL A 156 9.02 8.79 -6.78
CA VAL A 156 8.93 10.19 -6.33
C VAL A 156 10.29 10.75 -5.91
N ALA A 157 11.12 9.96 -5.23
CA ALA A 157 12.46 10.38 -4.86
C ALA A 157 13.33 10.64 -6.11
N ALA A 158 13.22 9.83 -7.15
CA ALA A 158 13.93 10.03 -8.42
C ALA A 158 13.46 11.33 -9.11
N ASP A 159 12.15 11.52 -9.24
CA ASP A 159 11.57 12.73 -9.86
C ASP A 159 11.95 14.00 -9.08
N LEU A 160 11.89 13.97 -7.75
CA LEU A 160 12.27 15.11 -6.92
C LEU A 160 13.78 15.38 -6.97
N SER A 161 14.63 14.34 -6.92
CA SER A 161 16.09 14.49 -7.00
C SER A 161 16.54 15.14 -8.31
N ALA A 162 15.70 14.99 -9.35
CA ALA A 162 15.89 15.60 -10.64
C ALA A 162 15.89 17.14 -10.56
N ALA A 163 14.96 17.71 -9.80
CA ALA A 163 14.71 19.15 -9.73
C ALA A 163 15.23 19.80 -8.43
N LEU A 164 15.28 19.06 -7.34
CA LEU A 164 15.61 19.53 -6.00
C LEU A 164 16.92 18.94 -5.48
N ARG A 165 17.50 19.63 -4.50
CA ARG A 165 18.64 19.14 -3.70
C ARG A 165 18.15 18.45 -2.44
N ASP A 166 19.02 17.64 -1.86
CA ASP A 166 18.84 17.02 -0.54
C ASP A 166 17.53 16.22 -0.44
N VAL A 167 17.30 15.37 -1.43
CA VAL A 167 16.22 14.38 -1.48
C VAL A 167 16.81 13.02 -1.13
N THR A 168 16.21 12.33 -0.16
CA THR A 168 16.69 11.04 0.36
C THR A 168 15.55 10.04 0.40
N LEU A 169 15.69 8.95 -0.36
CA LEU A 169 14.84 7.76 -0.20
C LEU A 169 15.29 7.00 1.04
N VAL A 170 14.41 6.94 2.05
CA VAL A 170 14.66 6.16 3.26
C VAL A 170 14.32 4.70 2.96
N GLN A 171 15.33 3.83 3.05
CA GLN A 171 15.14 2.40 2.81
C GLN A 171 14.19 1.78 3.84
N PRO A 172 13.39 0.76 3.49
CA PRO A 172 12.55 0.06 4.44
C PRO A 172 13.41 -0.60 5.53
N GLY A 173 12.98 -0.48 6.79
CA GLY A 173 13.65 -1.11 7.92
C GLY A 173 14.02 -0.15 9.04
N MET A 174 14.10 -0.70 10.26
CA MET A 174 14.26 0.09 11.47
C MET A 174 15.55 0.92 11.49
N GLY A 175 16.68 0.35 11.06
CA GLY A 175 17.97 1.06 11.07
C GLY A 175 17.96 2.31 10.18
N ALA A 176 17.53 2.17 8.92
CA ALA A 176 17.45 3.29 7.98
C ALA A 176 16.47 4.37 8.45
N ALA A 177 15.32 3.96 9.00
CA ALA A 177 14.35 4.90 9.57
C ALA A 177 14.92 5.67 10.77
N VAL A 178 15.64 5.00 11.67
CA VAL A 178 16.28 5.63 12.84
C VAL A 178 17.36 6.61 12.40
N THR A 179 18.23 6.24 11.45
CA THR A 179 19.25 7.16 10.91
C THR A 179 18.59 8.41 10.30
N ALA A 180 17.56 8.23 9.49
CA ALA A 180 16.84 9.36 8.89
C ALA A 180 16.19 10.27 9.94
N LEU A 181 15.56 9.69 10.98
CA LEU A 181 14.93 10.44 12.06
C LEU A 181 15.95 11.17 12.95
N ALA A 182 17.11 10.56 13.20
CA ALA A 182 18.18 11.18 13.97
C ALA A 182 18.75 12.43 13.27
N ASP A 183 18.76 12.41 11.94
CA ASP A 183 19.23 13.55 11.16
C ASP A 183 18.14 14.58 10.89
N ALA A 184 16.85 14.22 10.92
CA ALA A 184 15.73 15.09 10.57
C ALA A 184 15.48 16.24 11.57
N GLY A 185 14.82 17.30 11.12
CA GLY A 185 14.43 18.44 11.96
C GLY A 185 13.17 19.16 11.48
N ASP A 186 12.83 20.23 12.17
CA ASP A 186 11.61 21.04 12.00
C ASP A 186 11.48 21.72 10.62
N GLN A 187 12.61 21.99 9.96
CA GLN A 187 12.63 22.55 8.61
C GLN A 187 12.58 21.50 7.49
N ASP A 188 12.50 20.21 7.81
CA ASP A 188 12.50 19.14 6.81
C ASP A 188 11.08 18.63 6.49
N VAL A 189 10.95 17.95 5.36
CA VAL A 189 9.68 17.40 4.87
C VAL A 189 9.80 15.89 4.71
N LEU A 190 8.84 15.14 5.23
CA LEU A 190 8.65 13.71 4.98
C LEU A 190 7.49 13.50 4.02
N ILE A 191 7.75 12.87 2.88
CA ILE A 191 6.74 12.37 1.95
C ILE A 191 6.56 10.88 2.22
N THR A 192 5.36 10.48 2.62
CA THR A 192 5.11 9.09 2.99
C THR A 192 3.84 8.50 2.39
N PHE A 193 3.87 7.19 2.17
CA PHE A 193 2.81 6.43 1.53
C PHE A 193 2.21 5.42 2.51
N SER A 194 0.91 5.54 2.77
CA SER A 194 0.20 4.68 3.72
C SER A 194 -1.13 4.22 3.13
N PHE A 195 -1.33 2.93 2.96
CA PHE A 195 -2.56 2.36 2.38
C PHE A 195 -3.08 1.21 3.23
N ARG A 196 -4.35 0.84 3.07
CA ARG A 196 -5.05 -0.24 3.82
C ARG A 196 -4.18 -1.47 4.12
N SER A 197 -4.34 -1.99 5.33
CA SER A 197 -3.38 -2.80 6.11
C SER A 197 -2.36 -1.96 6.89
N TYR A 198 -2.27 -0.65 6.58
CA TYR A 198 -1.56 0.42 7.29
C TYR A 198 -0.34 -0.04 8.09
N SER A 199 0.83 -0.03 7.45
CA SER A 199 2.08 -0.41 8.11
C SER A 199 2.27 0.41 9.38
N ARG A 200 2.32 -0.28 10.52
CA ARG A 200 2.64 0.32 11.81
C ARG A 200 4.00 1.01 11.77
N HIS A 201 4.91 0.51 10.95
CA HIS A 201 6.23 1.11 10.77
C HIS A 201 6.10 2.50 10.12
N THR A 202 5.37 2.61 8.99
CA THR A 202 5.07 3.89 8.34
C THR A 202 4.42 4.90 9.29
N VAL A 203 3.39 4.48 10.02
CA VAL A 203 2.68 5.37 10.95
C VAL A 203 3.59 5.84 12.08
N ARG A 204 4.47 4.98 12.59
CA ARG A 204 5.46 5.35 13.62
C ARG A 204 6.51 6.32 13.08
N VAL A 205 7.05 6.09 11.89
CA VAL A 205 8.00 7.02 11.26
C VAL A 205 7.37 8.39 11.08
N ALA A 206 6.14 8.46 10.57
CA ALA A 206 5.41 9.71 10.43
C ALA A 206 5.18 10.42 11.77
N ARG A 207 4.81 9.67 12.82
CA ARG A 207 4.64 10.19 14.17
C ARG A 207 5.93 10.81 14.73
N GLU A 208 7.05 10.08 14.66
CA GLU A 208 8.32 10.58 15.19
C GLU A 208 8.80 11.80 14.38
N PHE A 209 8.65 11.78 13.05
CA PHE A 209 9.00 12.92 12.21
C PHE A 209 8.17 14.17 12.55
N HIS A 210 6.86 13.99 12.77
CA HIS A 210 5.98 15.06 13.22
C HIS A 210 6.37 15.58 14.62
N ALA A 211 6.76 14.70 15.54
CA ALA A 211 7.21 15.08 16.89
C ALA A 211 8.50 15.92 16.89
N LEU A 212 9.34 15.79 15.85
CA LEU A 212 10.50 16.66 15.61
C LEU A 212 10.14 18.04 15.04
N GLY A 213 8.84 18.32 14.83
CA GLY A 213 8.34 19.55 14.22
C GLY A 213 8.39 19.55 12.69
N GLY A 214 8.81 18.44 12.07
CA GLY A 214 8.92 18.32 10.63
C GLY A 214 7.56 18.27 9.94
N THR A 215 7.53 18.68 8.67
CA THR A 215 6.30 18.66 7.86
C THR A 215 6.08 17.28 7.25
N VAL A 216 4.88 16.71 7.40
CA VAL A 216 4.54 15.39 6.84
C VAL A 216 3.52 15.54 5.71
N VAL A 217 3.88 15.10 4.51
CA VAL A 217 3.01 14.95 3.35
C VAL A 217 2.64 13.48 3.20
N ALA A 218 1.39 13.13 3.48
CA ALA A 218 0.90 11.76 3.39
C ALA A 218 0.10 11.52 2.11
N ILE A 219 0.52 10.55 1.30
CA ILE A 219 -0.25 10.01 0.17
C ILE A 219 -0.93 8.73 0.66
N THR A 220 -2.27 8.70 0.67
CA THR A 220 -3.04 7.65 1.35
C THR A 220 -4.39 7.37 0.69
N ASP A 221 -5.06 6.25 1.04
CA ASP A 221 -6.34 5.85 0.44
C ASP A 221 -7.58 6.54 1.03
N GLY A 222 -7.41 7.39 2.04
CA GLY A 222 -8.51 8.14 2.65
C GLY A 222 -8.08 8.97 3.86
N TYR A 223 -8.93 9.92 4.25
CA TYR A 223 -8.72 10.79 5.41
C TYR A 223 -8.91 10.07 6.76
N ASP A 224 -9.44 8.85 6.75
CA ASP A 224 -9.56 7.94 7.89
C ASP A 224 -8.27 7.14 8.17
N SER A 225 -7.24 7.30 7.33
CA SER A 225 -5.96 6.62 7.49
C SER A 225 -5.24 7.05 8.78
N PRO A 226 -4.67 6.12 9.57
CA PRO A 226 -3.97 6.44 10.81
C PRO A 226 -2.78 7.40 10.65
N VAL A 227 -2.20 7.51 9.45
CA VAL A 227 -1.10 8.45 9.18
C VAL A 227 -1.57 9.90 9.20
N CYS A 228 -2.86 10.16 8.93
CA CYS A 228 -3.42 11.51 8.85
C CYS A 228 -3.34 12.26 10.18
N ALA A 229 -3.32 11.55 11.31
CA ALA A 229 -3.13 12.15 12.63
C ALA A 229 -1.78 12.88 12.81
N TYR A 230 -0.81 12.58 11.95
CA TYR A 230 0.54 13.17 11.98
C TYR A 230 0.88 13.93 10.69
N ALA A 231 -0.06 13.99 9.74
CA ALA A 231 0.15 14.59 8.43
C ALA A 231 -0.21 16.08 8.45
N THR A 232 0.71 16.92 7.98
CA THR A 232 0.45 18.34 7.71
C THR A 232 -0.36 18.52 6.43
N HIS A 233 -0.06 17.69 5.41
CA HIS A 233 -0.78 17.66 4.15
C HIS A 233 -1.20 16.23 3.82
N VAL A 234 -2.46 16.04 3.44
CA VAL A 234 -3.01 14.73 3.06
C VAL A 234 -3.44 14.77 1.59
N LEU A 235 -2.85 13.89 0.81
CA LEU A 235 -3.22 13.63 -0.59
C LEU A 235 -3.98 12.29 -0.62
N ALA A 236 -5.30 12.37 -0.51
CA ALA A 236 -6.17 11.20 -0.58
C ALA A 236 -6.33 10.74 -2.03
N VAL A 237 -6.10 9.45 -2.29
CA VAL A 237 -6.12 8.87 -3.63
C VAL A 237 -7.01 7.63 -3.67
N ASN A 238 -7.77 7.46 -4.75
CA ASN A 238 -8.60 6.28 -4.95
C ASN A 238 -7.73 5.09 -5.36
N THR A 239 -7.69 4.05 -4.52
CA THR A 239 -6.87 2.84 -4.75
C THR A 239 -7.70 1.58 -4.97
N ARG A 240 -8.99 1.73 -5.29
CA ARG A 240 -9.93 0.60 -5.44
C ARG A 240 -9.42 -0.35 -6.51
N SER A 241 -9.30 -1.61 -6.17
CA SER A 241 -8.74 -2.63 -7.05
C SER A 241 -9.61 -3.88 -6.96
N GLU A 242 -9.72 -4.60 -8.09
CA GLU A 242 -10.37 -5.92 -8.10
C GLU A 242 -9.50 -6.98 -7.42
N SER A 243 -8.21 -6.69 -7.19
CA SER A 243 -7.29 -7.54 -6.45
C SER A 243 -7.13 -7.09 -4.99
N ARG A 244 -6.52 -7.97 -4.17
CA ARG A 244 -6.07 -7.67 -2.81
C ARG A 244 -5.07 -6.52 -2.72
N THR A 245 -4.41 -6.18 -3.83
CA THR A 245 -3.41 -5.12 -3.85
C THR A 245 -4.01 -3.83 -4.35
N HIS A 246 -3.68 -2.73 -3.69
CA HIS A 246 -4.08 -1.38 -4.07
C HIS A 246 -3.67 -1.07 -5.52
N SER A 247 -4.60 -0.47 -6.27
CA SER A 247 -4.32 0.04 -7.61
C SER A 247 -3.16 1.06 -7.54
N PRO A 248 -2.12 0.93 -8.38
CA PRO A 248 -0.99 1.85 -8.39
C PRO A 248 -1.26 3.15 -9.15
N THR A 249 -2.27 3.19 -10.02
CA THR A 249 -2.38 4.21 -11.08
C THR A 249 -2.52 5.62 -10.52
N ALA A 250 -3.52 5.84 -9.67
CA ALA A 250 -3.75 7.15 -9.04
C ALA A 250 -2.61 7.51 -8.06
N VAL A 251 -1.99 6.52 -7.41
CA VAL A 251 -0.87 6.72 -6.48
C VAL A 251 0.35 7.27 -7.22
N THR A 252 0.76 6.60 -8.30
CA THR A 252 1.90 6.99 -9.12
C THR A 252 1.65 8.34 -9.80
N ALA A 253 0.45 8.55 -10.35
CA ALA A 253 0.08 9.83 -10.95
C ALA A 253 0.17 10.99 -9.93
N THR A 254 -0.38 10.81 -8.73
CA THR A 254 -0.33 11.81 -7.67
C THR A 254 1.10 12.12 -7.23
N GLY A 255 1.94 11.10 -7.07
CA GLY A 255 3.36 11.26 -6.75
C GLY A 255 4.12 12.03 -7.84
N HIS A 256 3.89 11.71 -9.10
CA HIS A 256 4.51 12.39 -10.24
C HIS A 256 4.04 13.86 -10.35
N LEU A 257 2.76 14.14 -10.15
CA LEU A 257 2.23 15.50 -10.17
C LEU A 257 2.77 16.34 -9.00
N LEU A 258 2.89 15.76 -7.81
CA LEU A 258 3.52 16.41 -6.66
C LEU A 258 4.97 16.81 -7.00
N ALA A 259 5.74 15.89 -7.57
CA ALA A 259 7.12 16.16 -7.96
C ALA A 259 7.23 17.20 -9.09
N SER A 260 6.34 17.14 -10.08
CA SER A 260 6.29 18.09 -11.20
C SER A 260 5.95 19.51 -10.74
N LEU A 261 4.95 19.67 -9.86
CA LEU A 261 4.60 20.96 -9.29
C LEU A 261 5.71 21.51 -8.38
N ALA A 262 6.34 20.65 -7.59
CA ALA A 262 7.50 21.05 -6.79
C ALA A 262 8.67 21.51 -7.67
N ALA A 263 8.93 20.81 -8.78
CA ALA A 263 9.96 21.21 -9.75
C ALA A 263 9.65 22.57 -10.40
N ALA A 264 8.39 22.80 -10.80
CA ALA A 264 7.95 24.07 -11.38
C ALA A 264 8.06 25.24 -10.39
N GLY A 265 7.82 24.99 -9.10
CA GLY A 265 7.93 25.99 -8.04
C GLY A 265 9.35 26.26 -7.53
N ALA A 266 10.34 25.41 -7.87
CA ALA A 266 11.68 25.49 -7.30
C ALA A 266 12.63 26.39 -8.09
N LYS A 267 13.16 27.42 -7.41
CA LYS A 267 14.20 28.29 -7.96
C LYS A 267 15.44 27.48 -8.31
N GLY A 268 15.83 27.49 -9.58
CA GLY A 268 17.03 26.79 -10.07
C GLY A 268 16.82 25.34 -10.51
N ALA A 269 15.58 24.83 -10.52
CA ALA A 269 15.27 23.49 -11.04
C ALA A 269 15.74 23.32 -12.50
N ALA A 270 15.48 24.31 -13.36
CA ALA A 270 15.95 24.31 -14.76
C ALA A 270 17.48 24.19 -14.88
N ARG A 271 18.22 24.99 -14.09
CA ARG A 271 19.70 24.93 -14.06
C ARG A 271 20.20 23.57 -13.61
N ARG A 272 19.56 22.97 -12.60
CA ARG A 272 19.90 21.63 -12.10
C ARG A 272 19.61 20.56 -13.14
N ALA A 273 18.48 20.64 -13.84
CA ALA A 273 18.12 19.72 -14.91
C ALA A 273 19.14 19.76 -16.07
N GLN A 274 19.52 20.96 -16.51
CA GLN A 274 20.59 21.15 -17.52
C GLN A 274 21.92 20.56 -17.05
N ARG A 275 22.34 20.84 -15.80
CA ARG A 275 23.58 20.29 -15.25
C ARG A 275 23.56 18.76 -15.17
N ARG A 276 22.43 18.16 -14.80
CA ARG A 276 22.27 16.70 -14.82
C ARG A 276 22.40 16.15 -16.22
N HIS A 277 21.72 16.73 -17.21
CA HIS A 277 21.79 16.25 -18.59
C HIS A 277 23.24 16.31 -19.11
N ALA A 278 23.96 17.41 -18.86
CA ALA A 278 25.37 17.53 -19.22
C ALA A 278 26.26 16.46 -18.54
N LEU A 279 26.00 16.14 -17.27
CA LEU A 279 26.72 15.09 -16.56
C LEU A 279 26.35 13.69 -17.04
N THR A 280 25.07 13.43 -17.35
CA THR A 280 24.63 12.17 -17.96
C THR A 280 25.35 11.95 -19.28
N TRP A 281 25.39 12.98 -20.14
CA TRP A 281 26.14 12.96 -21.39
C TRP A 281 27.63 12.63 -21.16
N ALA A 282 28.30 13.37 -20.27
CA ALA A 282 29.71 13.13 -19.96
C ALA A 282 30.00 11.73 -19.38
N LEU A 283 29.05 11.11 -18.68
CA LEU A 283 29.14 9.74 -18.19
C LEU A 283 28.81 8.70 -19.27
N SER A 284 28.03 9.08 -20.28
CA SER A 284 27.65 8.26 -21.43
C SER A 284 28.63 8.33 -22.60
N ASP A 285 29.54 9.31 -22.64
CA ASP A 285 30.55 9.53 -23.69
C ASP A 285 31.64 8.43 -23.82
N GLY A 286 31.38 7.22 -23.33
CA GLY A 286 32.01 5.97 -23.77
C GLY A 286 31.21 5.19 -24.83
N GLU A 287 29.97 5.59 -25.13
CA GLU A 287 29.09 4.97 -26.13
C GLU A 287 28.53 6.06 -27.07
N GLY A 288 29.22 6.30 -28.19
CA GLY A 288 29.08 7.52 -28.97
C GLY A 288 27.75 7.74 -29.69
N THR A 289 27.27 8.98 -29.69
CA THR A 289 26.71 9.69 -30.87
C THR A 289 26.61 11.19 -30.55
N THR A 290 27.37 12.06 -31.22
CA THR A 290 27.42 13.52 -30.98
C THR A 290 26.02 14.17 -30.80
N PRO A 291 25.79 15.07 -29.82
CA PRO A 291 24.49 15.74 -29.67
C PRO A 291 24.20 16.66 -30.84
N ALA A 292 22.96 16.61 -31.34
CA ALA A 292 22.44 17.63 -32.25
C ALA A 292 22.41 18.99 -31.55
N GLU A 293 22.90 20.00 -32.25
CA GLU A 293 22.96 21.39 -31.80
C GLU A 293 21.55 21.89 -31.38
N PRO A 294 21.40 22.60 -30.25
CA PRO A 294 20.11 23.11 -29.83
C PRO A 294 19.58 24.12 -30.87
N PRO A 295 18.25 24.16 -31.13
CA PRO A 295 17.69 25.10 -32.09
C PRO A 295 18.02 26.54 -31.65
N GLU A 296 18.53 27.33 -32.59
CA GLU A 296 18.82 28.75 -32.42
C GLU A 296 17.63 29.47 -31.78
N ARG A 297 17.89 30.19 -30.68
CA ARG A 297 16.93 31.16 -30.14
C ARG A 297 16.76 32.27 -31.16
N THR A 298 15.72 32.19 -31.97
CA THR A 298 15.17 33.38 -32.62
C THR A 298 14.50 34.25 -31.57
N ALA A 299 15.00 35.48 -31.44
CA ALA A 299 14.32 36.59 -30.79
C ALA A 299 14.76 37.88 -31.48
N PRO A 300 13.93 38.95 -31.48
CA PRO A 300 12.53 39.03 -31.07
C PRO A 300 11.53 38.93 -32.24
#